data_AF-A0A150NS07-F1
#
_entry.id   AF-A0A150NS07-F1
#
_cell.length_a   1.000
_cell.length_b   1.000
_cell.length_c   1.000
_cell.angle_alpha   90.00
_cell.angle_beta   90.00
_cell.angle_gamma   90.00
#
_symmetry.space_group_name_H-M   'P 1'
#
loop_
_entity.id
_entity.type
_entity.pdbx_description
1 polymer ?
#
loop_
_entity_poly.entity_id
_entity_poly.type
_entity_poly.pdbx_seq_one_letter_code
_entity_poly.pdbx_strand_id
1 'polypeptide(L)'
;MSKKRPPIQFNDEQLLLQASNVADIYHQLALDLFDNVVERVTERGTVYLDKQPYIWQLEKMQQMHMLNKENLKLISERSGVAEEQLRHIVENEGLKLYTDTKQQLLEDLGRGSAGNSNHIQEILADYASQSIGDIHNLINTTLPMSVIGAYKGIVEQSVARVVTGLSTADKAISDTVMQWQEKGFQGFKDRGGRNWKIDNYARTVIKTTTYRTYREMRTRPAEELGIDTFYFSKKSSARKSCAPLQHHVVTTGHARTEHGEHILALSDYGYGRPEGCLGVNCGHMLTPFIPGANYKPDLGEDVDSVSPEQAIENANAEAKQRALERSIRANKEKLHVAEKLGDDDLINKYKSKIGTQKAALKDYIDKHPFLKRNEAREKYYDDPYTKAKQEVKLREEQKKARELATKRAELDKAVKSGKIVSVSGVTVGHTPPGKAGEPNSVVQHNATNGDVLGRTYYDDRGYKVKDIHFTNHKQPDKHPYGKKGEHVHDFVFDDDGKFISRTTRELTNNEREENLDILWRY
;
A
#
# COMPACT_ATOMS: atom_id res chain seq x y z
N MET A 1 15.09 25.42 34.33
CA MET A 1 13.87 25.30 33.50
C MET A 1 13.92 23.95 32.81
N SER A 2 13.02 23.03 33.17
CA SER A 2 12.89 21.74 32.47
C SER A 2 12.61 22.05 30.99
N LYS A 3 13.42 21.50 30.07
CA LYS A 3 13.15 21.62 28.62
C LYS A 3 11.78 21.00 28.39
N LYS A 4 10.78 21.84 28.06
CA LYS A 4 9.44 21.37 27.67
C LYS A 4 9.63 20.32 26.57
N ARG A 5 9.16 19.10 26.82
CA ARG A 5 9.21 18.03 25.83
C ARG A 5 8.27 18.40 24.68
N PRO A 6 8.69 18.20 23.42
CA PRO A 6 7.92 18.66 22.27
C PRO A 6 6.54 17.99 22.23
N PRO A 7 5.51 18.69 21.73
CA PRO A 7 4.22 18.08 21.48
C PRO A 7 4.36 16.96 20.45
N ILE A 8 3.57 15.90 20.63
CA ILE A 8 3.57 14.76 19.73
C ILE A 8 3.05 15.22 18.38
N GLN A 9 3.86 15.04 17.32
CA GLN A 9 3.46 15.40 15.96
C GLN A 9 2.66 14.27 15.32
N PHE A 10 1.60 14.64 14.60
CA PHE A 10 0.67 13.70 13.96
C PHE A 10 0.77 13.83 12.44
N ASN A 11 0.80 12.69 11.73
CA ASN A 11 0.58 12.65 10.29
C ASN A 11 -0.58 11.71 9.91
N ASP A 12 -1.55 11.60 10.81
CA ASP A 12 -2.68 10.67 10.70
C ASP A 12 -3.47 10.89 9.40
N GLU A 13 -3.57 12.14 8.94
CA GLU A 13 -4.33 12.53 7.73
C GLU A 13 -3.74 11.96 6.44
N GLN A 14 -2.41 11.90 6.32
CA GLN A 14 -1.75 11.34 5.13
C GLN A 14 -2.06 9.84 4.98
N LEU A 15 -2.12 9.12 6.09
CA LEU A 15 -2.36 7.69 6.10
C LEU A 15 -3.81 7.36 5.71
N LEU A 16 -4.77 8.22 6.10
CA LEU A 16 -6.17 8.10 5.67
C LEU A 16 -6.34 8.35 4.19
N LEU A 17 -5.58 9.30 3.67
CA LEU A 17 -5.55 9.58 2.24
C LEU A 17 -5.03 8.36 1.48
N GLN A 18 -3.92 7.77 1.92
CA GLN A 18 -3.35 6.56 1.31
C GLN A 18 -4.34 5.39 1.30
N ALA A 19 -4.97 5.08 2.44
CA ALA A 19 -5.98 4.02 2.50
C ALA A 19 -7.20 4.29 1.60
N SER A 20 -7.63 5.55 1.55
CA SER A 20 -8.72 5.96 0.66
C SER A 20 -8.35 5.77 -0.81
N ASN A 21 -7.11 6.11 -1.19
CA ASN A 21 -6.61 5.94 -2.55
C ASN A 21 -6.60 4.46 -2.96
N VAL A 22 -6.20 3.54 -2.08
CA VAL A 22 -6.28 2.09 -2.36
C VAL A 22 -7.72 1.64 -2.56
N ALA A 23 -8.64 2.10 -1.71
CA ALA A 23 -10.06 1.79 -1.87
C ALA A 23 -10.66 2.37 -3.16
N ASP A 24 -10.17 3.53 -3.62
CA ASP A 24 -10.58 4.14 -4.88
C ASP A 24 -10.11 3.31 -6.10
N ILE A 25 -9.01 2.54 -6.02
CA ILE A 25 -8.60 1.60 -7.09
C ILE A 25 -9.68 0.53 -7.33
N TYR A 26 -10.23 -0.06 -6.26
CA TYR A 26 -11.27 -1.09 -6.37
C TYR A 26 -12.60 -0.53 -6.87
N HIS A 27 -12.94 0.70 -6.48
CA HIS A 27 -14.11 1.37 -7.02
C HIS A 27 -13.93 1.68 -8.52
N GLN A 28 -12.76 2.19 -8.92
CA GLN A 28 -12.46 2.43 -10.33
C GLN A 28 -12.50 1.14 -11.14
N LEU A 29 -11.96 0.04 -10.61
CA LEU A 29 -12.07 -1.28 -11.22
C LEU A 29 -13.54 -1.68 -11.47
N ALA A 30 -14.43 -1.47 -10.51
CA ALA A 30 -15.85 -1.77 -10.68
C ALA A 30 -16.50 -0.91 -11.79
N LEU A 31 -16.11 0.36 -11.90
CA LEU A 31 -16.59 1.24 -12.97
C LEU A 31 -16.06 0.82 -14.34
N ASP A 32 -14.76 0.53 -14.45
CA ASP A 32 -14.12 0.11 -15.70
C ASP A 32 -14.70 -1.24 -16.19
N LEU A 33 -14.98 -2.17 -15.28
CA LEU A 33 -15.64 -3.44 -15.61
C LEU A 33 -17.08 -3.22 -16.08
N PHE A 34 -17.80 -2.26 -15.49
CA PHE A 34 -19.15 -1.92 -15.93
C PHE A 34 -19.12 -1.25 -17.31
N ASP A 35 -18.15 -0.39 -17.55
CA ASP A 35 -17.90 0.22 -18.85
C ASP A 35 -17.67 -0.84 -19.94
N ASN A 36 -16.86 -1.87 -19.66
CA ASN A 36 -16.69 -3.01 -20.57
C ASN A 36 -18.01 -3.74 -20.85
N VAL A 37 -18.86 -3.90 -19.83
CA VAL A 37 -20.20 -4.49 -20.00
C VAL A 37 -21.05 -3.64 -20.93
N VAL A 38 -21.09 -2.32 -20.73
CA VAL A 38 -21.86 -1.39 -21.58
C VAL A 38 -21.35 -1.43 -23.01
N GLU A 39 -20.04 -1.30 -23.23
CA GLU A 39 -19.43 -1.33 -24.56
C GLU A 39 -19.75 -2.61 -25.33
N ARG A 40 -19.70 -3.77 -24.66
CA ARG A 40 -20.03 -5.06 -25.30
C ARG A 40 -21.51 -5.19 -25.58
N VAL A 41 -22.40 -4.72 -24.69
CA VAL A 41 -23.84 -4.77 -24.94
C VAL A 41 -24.23 -3.86 -26.10
N THR A 42 -23.63 -2.67 -26.20
CA THR A 42 -23.96 -1.68 -27.26
C THR A 42 -23.20 -1.90 -28.57
N GLU A 43 -22.21 -2.79 -28.60
CA GLU A 43 -21.44 -3.10 -29.81
C GLU A 43 -22.37 -3.45 -30.99
N ARG A 44 -22.16 -2.81 -32.15
CA ARG A 44 -22.97 -2.97 -33.39
C ARG A 44 -24.43 -2.49 -33.30
N GLY A 45 -24.79 -1.77 -32.23
CA GLY A 45 -26.09 -1.12 -32.09
C GLY A 45 -27.27 -2.06 -31.82
N THR A 46 -28.48 -1.51 -31.93
CA THR A 46 -29.73 -2.10 -31.46
C THR A 46 -30.64 -2.62 -32.57
N VAL A 47 -30.27 -2.40 -33.84
CA VAL A 47 -31.08 -2.76 -35.03
C VAL A 47 -31.48 -4.24 -35.03
N TYR A 48 -30.56 -5.14 -34.69
CA TYR A 48 -30.85 -6.57 -34.63
C TYR A 48 -31.64 -6.96 -33.37
N LEU A 49 -31.56 -6.18 -32.30
CA LEU A 49 -32.40 -6.40 -31.13
C LEU A 49 -33.88 -6.14 -31.47
N ASP A 50 -34.19 -5.12 -32.28
CA ASP A 50 -35.57 -4.89 -32.75
C ASP A 50 -36.03 -5.95 -33.78
N LYS A 51 -35.19 -6.28 -34.77
CA LYS A 51 -35.59 -7.13 -35.90
C LYS A 51 -35.53 -8.62 -35.60
N GLN A 52 -34.50 -9.05 -34.87
CA GLN A 52 -34.19 -10.45 -34.59
C GLN A 52 -33.66 -10.63 -33.14
N PRO A 53 -34.49 -10.32 -32.11
CA PRO A 53 -34.05 -10.27 -30.71
C PRO A 53 -33.26 -11.49 -30.23
N TYR A 54 -33.67 -12.71 -30.61
CA TYR A 54 -33.02 -13.95 -30.20
C TYR A 54 -31.68 -14.19 -30.92
N ILE A 55 -31.52 -13.72 -32.16
CA ILE A 55 -30.24 -13.78 -32.86
C ILE A 55 -29.26 -12.80 -32.21
N TRP A 56 -29.71 -11.58 -31.93
CA TRP A 56 -28.92 -10.61 -31.17
C TRP A 56 -28.49 -11.16 -29.80
N GLN A 57 -29.41 -11.83 -29.08
CA GLN A 57 -29.10 -12.48 -27.82
C GLN A 57 -27.98 -13.52 -27.96
N LEU A 58 -28.07 -14.40 -28.96
CA LEU A 58 -27.06 -15.42 -29.22
C LEU A 58 -25.70 -14.81 -29.55
N GLU A 59 -25.66 -13.77 -30.38
CA GLU A 59 -24.44 -13.04 -30.70
C GLU A 59 -23.78 -12.44 -29.46
N LYS A 60 -24.56 -11.77 -28.60
CA LYS A 60 -24.06 -11.22 -27.33
C LYS A 60 -23.54 -12.32 -26.40
N MET A 61 -24.25 -13.44 -26.30
CA MET A 61 -23.77 -14.58 -25.49
C MET A 61 -22.45 -15.17 -26.02
N GLN A 62 -22.20 -15.15 -27.34
CA GLN A 62 -20.92 -15.59 -27.91
C GLN A 62 -19.76 -14.63 -27.57
N GLN A 63 -20.03 -13.34 -27.42
CA GLN A 63 -19.03 -12.33 -27.04
C GLN A 63 -18.57 -12.43 -25.58
N MET A 64 -19.28 -13.19 -24.75
CA MET A 64 -19.02 -13.32 -23.31
C MET A 64 -17.62 -13.84 -22.99
N HIS A 65 -17.03 -14.70 -23.84
CA HIS A 65 -15.68 -15.21 -23.61
C HIS A 65 -14.62 -14.11 -23.70
N MET A 66 -14.75 -13.19 -24.68
CA MET A 66 -13.84 -12.06 -24.83
C MET A 66 -13.97 -11.10 -23.65
N LEU A 67 -15.21 -10.78 -23.26
CA LEU A 67 -15.50 -9.97 -22.07
C LEU A 67 -14.85 -10.58 -20.82
N ASN A 68 -14.97 -11.90 -20.61
CA ASN A 68 -14.37 -12.56 -19.46
C ASN A 68 -12.83 -12.44 -19.46
N LYS A 69 -12.18 -12.65 -20.62
CA LYS A 69 -10.72 -12.54 -20.74
C LYS A 69 -10.22 -11.11 -20.45
N GLU A 70 -10.90 -10.09 -20.98
CA GLU A 70 -10.57 -8.69 -20.74
C GLU A 70 -10.75 -8.30 -19.28
N ASN A 71 -11.86 -8.72 -18.67
CA ASN A 71 -12.16 -8.44 -17.27
C ASN A 71 -11.17 -9.11 -16.33
N LEU A 72 -10.77 -10.36 -16.57
CA LEU A 72 -9.78 -11.05 -15.74
C LEU A 72 -8.42 -10.35 -15.76
N LYS A 73 -8.00 -9.87 -16.95
CA LYS A 73 -6.76 -9.08 -17.08
C LYS A 73 -6.85 -7.78 -16.27
N LEU A 74 -7.94 -7.04 -16.43
CA LEU A 74 -8.14 -5.79 -15.70
C LEU A 74 -8.19 -5.99 -14.19
N ILE A 75 -8.90 -7.01 -13.72
CA ILE A 75 -8.98 -7.39 -12.29
C ILE A 75 -7.59 -7.71 -11.76
N SER A 76 -6.81 -8.54 -12.45
CA SER A 76 -5.45 -8.91 -12.04
C SER A 76 -4.52 -7.69 -11.97
N GLU A 77 -4.56 -6.80 -12.97
CA GLU A 77 -3.71 -5.61 -13.00
C GLU A 77 -4.04 -4.63 -11.86
N ARG A 78 -5.33 -4.37 -11.62
CA ARG A 78 -5.76 -3.41 -10.58
C ARG A 78 -5.57 -3.98 -9.17
N SER A 79 -5.91 -5.25 -8.95
CA SER A 79 -5.75 -5.92 -7.65
C SER A 79 -4.29 -6.00 -7.23
N GLY A 80 -3.37 -6.36 -8.14
CA GLY A 80 -1.94 -6.43 -7.83
C GLY A 80 -1.37 -5.11 -7.30
N VAL A 81 -1.70 -3.99 -7.95
CA VAL A 81 -1.25 -2.65 -7.48
C VAL A 81 -1.92 -2.26 -6.16
N ALA A 82 -3.20 -2.56 -5.99
CA ALA A 82 -3.91 -2.25 -4.74
C ALA A 82 -3.38 -3.06 -3.55
N GLU A 83 -3.08 -4.34 -3.75
CA GLU A 83 -2.48 -5.22 -2.75
C GLU A 83 -1.10 -4.73 -2.33
N GLU A 84 -0.23 -4.39 -3.30
CA GLU A 84 1.10 -3.86 -3.00
C GLU A 84 1.05 -2.55 -2.20
N GLN A 85 0.14 -1.64 -2.58
CA GLN A 85 -0.07 -0.40 -1.83
C GLN A 85 -0.59 -0.66 -0.41
N LEU A 86 -1.53 -1.59 -0.24
CA LEU A 86 -2.03 -1.96 1.08
C LEU A 86 -0.93 -2.57 1.95
N ARG A 87 -0.09 -3.46 1.40
CA ARG A 87 1.09 -4.00 2.11
C ARG A 87 2.01 -2.89 2.56
N HIS A 88 2.34 -1.95 1.67
CA HIS A 88 3.19 -0.82 2.03
C HIS A 88 2.64 0.01 3.20
N ILE A 89 1.34 0.34 3.14
CA ILE A 89 0.65 1.11 4.19
C ILE A 89 0.68 0.37 5.53
N VAL A 90 0.41 -0.93 5.52
CA VAL A 90 0.34 -1.72 6.76
C VAL A 90 1.75 -2.04 7.28
N GLU A 91 2.60 -2.61 6.45
CA GLU A 91 3.92 -3.13 6.84
C GLU A 91 4.93 -2.00 7.06
N ASN A 92 5.11 -1.09 6.09
CA ASN A 92 6.17 -0.09 6.18
C ASN A 92 5.78 1.12 7.03
N GLU A 93 4.62 1.73 6.74
CA GLU A 93 4.17 2.88 7.54
C GLU A 93 3.78 2.47 8.96
N GLY A 94 3.21 1.26 9.13
CA GLY A 94 2.95 0.69 10.45
C GLY A 94 4.23 0.45 11.26
N LEU A 95 5.28 -0.13 10.66
CA LEU A 95 6.56 -0.36 11.34
C LEU A 95 7.24 0.95 11.71
N LYS A 96 7.20 1.94 10.80
CA LYS A 96 7.73 3.27 11.06
C LYS A 96 7.02 3.90 12.25
N LEU A 97 5.69 3.88 12.26
CA LEU A 97 4.89 4.41 13.37
C LEU A 97 5.25 3.75 14.71
N TYR A 98 5.38 2.43 14.73
CA TYR A 98 5.80 1.69 15.92
C TYR A 98 7.19 2.12 16.40
N THR A 99 8.15 2.18 15.47
CA THR A 99 9.56 2.49 15.78
C THR A 99 9.69 3.91 16.31
N ASP A 100 9.07 4.88 15.64
CA ASP A 100 9.08 6.30 16.03
C ASP A 100 8.44 6.47 17.42
N THR A 101 7.29 5.82 17.66
CA THR A 101 6.59 5.87 18.96
C THR A 101 7.43 5.24 20.07
N LYS A 102 8.03 4.07 19.83
CA LYS A 102 8.87 3.37 20.82
C LYS A 102 10.11 4.18 21.18
N GLN A 103 10.78 4.76 20.19
CA GLN A 103 11.96 5.59 20.40
C GLN A 103 11.59 6.84 21.22
N GLN A 104 10.48 7.50 20.89
CA GLN A 104 9.99 8.64 21.67
C GLN A 104 9.70 8.26 23.13
N LEU A 105 9.04 7.13 23.38
CA LEU A 105 8.73 6.69 24.74
C LEU A 105 9.99 6.33 25.55
N LEU A 106 10.99 5.72 24.93
CA LEU A 106 12.26 5.42 25.59
C LEU A 106 12.99 6.71 26.00
N GLU A 107 13.02 7.71 25.12
CA GLU A 107 13.57 9.04 25.44
C GLU A 107 12.80 9.70 26.59
N ASP A 108 11.47 9.62 26.57
CA ASP A 108 10.62 10.15 27.63
C ASP A 108 10.86 9.47 28.99
N LEU A 109 11.17 8.18 28.99
CA LEU A 109 11.52 7.41 30.19
C LEU A 109 12.99 7.55 30.61
N GLY A 110 13.81 8.30 29.86
CA GLY A 110 15.25 8.40 30.09
C GLY A 110 16.01 7.09 29.84
N ARG A 111 15.46 6.22 28.99
CA ARG A 111 16.05 4.94 28.58
C ARG A 111 16.78 5.10 27.24
N GLY A 112 17.69 4.16 26.95
CA GLY A 112 18.46 4.14 25.70
C GLY A 112 17.62 3.79 24.46
N SER A 113 18.28 3.61 23.31
CA SER A 113 17.62 3.37 22.02
C SER A 113 16.87 2.03 21.96
N ALA A 114 15.80 1.99 21.13
CA ALA A 114 15.04 0.78 20.85
C ALA A 114 15.89 -0.25 20.09
N GLY A 115 15.86 -1.52 20.54
CA GLY A 115 16.38 -2.64 19.76
C GLY A 115 15.47 -3.02 18.59
N ASN A 116 15.99 -3.85 17.68
CA ASN A 116 15.22 -4.36 16.54
C ASN A 116 13.98 -5.16 16.98
N SER A 117 12.86 -4.95 16.31
CA SER A 117 11.56 -5.53 16.66
C SER A 117 11.05 -6.44 15.54
N ASN A 118 11.79 -7.51 15.23
CA ASN A 118 11.46 -8.44 14.14
C ASN A 118 10.04 -9.03 14.27
N HIS A 119 9.60 -9.32 15.50
CA HIS A 119 8.25 -9.84 15.75
C HIS A 119 7.12 -8.87 15.35
N ILE A 120 7.37 -7.55 15.31
CA ILE A 120 6.39 -6.55 14.87
C ILE A 120 6.22 -6.60 13.36
N GLN A 121 7.31 -6.84 12.62
CA GLN A 121 7.23 -7.00 11.17
C GLN A 121 6.36 -8.20 10.80
N GLU A 122 6.48 -9.31 11.53
CA GLU A 122 5.65 -10.51 11.35
C GLU A 122 4.16 -10.19 11.60
N ILE A 123 3.83 -9.50 12.70
CA ILE A 123 2.44 -9.11 13.02
C ILE A 123 1.84 -8.20 11.94
N LEU A 124 2.62 -7.24 11.44
CA LEU A 124 2.17 -6.34 10.38
C LEU A 124 1.95 -7.08 9.05
N ALA A 125 2.84 -8.02 8.72
CA ALA A 125 2.69 -8.87 7.54
C ALA A 125 1.44 -9.76 7.63
N ASP A 126 1.11 -10.26 8.83
CA ASP A 126 -0.12 -11.03 9.08
C ASP A 126 -1.38 -10.17 8.89
N TYR A 127 -1.39 -8.94 9.40
CA TYR A 127 -2.52 -8.01 9.20
C TYR A 127 -2.73 -7.64 7.73
N ALA A 128 -1.64 -7.36 7.02
CA ALA A 128 -1.70 -7.10 5.59
C ALA A 128 -2.26 -8.32 4.85
N SER A 129 -1.73 -9.51 5.14
CA SER A 129 -2.11 -10.76 4.47
C SER A 129 -3.55 -11.17 4.77
N GLN A 130 -4.04 -10.99 6.00
CA GLN A 130 -5.44 -11.22 6.35
C GLN A 130 -6.36 -10.29 5.54
N SER A 131 -6.08 -8.98 5.56
CA SER A 131 -6.91 -8.00 4.86
C SER A 131 -6.88 -8.20 3.35
N ILE A 132 -5.74 -8.60 2.79
CA ILE A 132 -5.62 -8.94 1.37
C ILE A 132 -6.40 -10.21 1.08
N GLY A 133 -6.31 -11.26 1.90
CA GLY A 133 -7.07 -12.49 1.74
C GLY A 133 -8.59 -12.28 1.73
N ASP A 134 -9.09 -11.44 2.63
CA ASP A 134 -10.52 -11.09 2.71
C ASP A 134 -11.02 -10.40 1.42
N ILE A 135 -10.18 -9.56 0.81
CA ILE A 135 -10.50 -8.84 -0.43
C ILE A 135 -10.28 -9.74 -1.65
N HIS A 136 -9.22 -10.54 -1.65
CA HIS A 136 -8.78 -11.37 -2.77
C HIS A 136 -9.88 -12.32 -3.24
N ASN A 137 -10.56 -13.00 -2.31
CA ASN A 137 -11.65 -13.91 -2.68
C ASN A 137 -12.81 -13.15 -3.36
N LEU A 138 -13.17 -11.98 -2.83
CA LEU A 138 -14.25 -11.18 -3.38
C LEU A 138 -13.91 -10.64 -4.77
N ILE A 139 -12.66 -10.17 -4.97
CA ILE A 139 -12.21 -9.51 -6.19
C ILE A 139 -11.81 -10.51 -7.27
N ASN A 140 -11.08 -11.56 -6.93
CA ASN A 140 -10.52 -12.48 -7.94
C ASN A 140 -11.46 -13.65 -8.25
N THR A 141 -12.49 -13.90 -7.42
CA THR A 141 -13.47 -14.98 -7.65
C THR A 141 -14.88 -14.45 -7.87
N THR A 142 -15.43 -13.69 -6.92
CA THR A 142 -16.84 -13.30 -6.98
C THR A 142 -17.13 -12.18 -7.98
N LEU A 143 -16.24 -11.20 -8.10
CA LEU A 143 -16.40 -10.07 -9.04
C LEU A 143 -16.48 -10.53 -10.50
N PRO A 144 -15.60 -11.40 -11.04
CA PRO A 144 -15.74 -11.95 -12.40
C PRO A 144 -17.14 -12.55 -12.65
N MET A 145 -17.63 -13.35 -11.69
CA MET A 145 -18.96 -13.97 -11.78
C MET A 145 -20.09 -12.94 -11.74
N SER A 146 -19.97 -11.92 -10.90
CA SER A 146 -20.95 -10.83 -10.83
C SER A 146 -20.98 -10.01 -12.12
N VAL A 147 -19.84 -9.81 -12.79
CA VAL A 147 -19.75 -9.08 -14.06
C VAL A 147 -20.42 -9.87 -15.18
N ILE A 148 -20.13 -11.17 -15.27
CA ILE A 148 -20.80 -12.07 -16.23
C ILE A 148 -22.31 -12.08 -15.98
N GLY A 149 -22.72 -12.17 -14.72
CA GLY A 149 -24.14 -12.14 -14.33
C GLY A 149 -24.84 -10.84 -14.73
N ALA A 150 -24.16 -9.69 -14.59
CA ALA A 150 -24.69 -8.41 -15.03
C ALA A 150 -24.83 -8.34 -16.56
N TYR A 151 -23.80 -8.74 -17.30
CA TYR A 151 -23.85 -8.78 -18.76
C TYR A 151 -25.00 -9.66 -19.27
N LYS A 152 -25.08 -10.90 -18.77
CA LYS A 152 -26.14 -11.84 -19.10
C LYS A 152 -27.52 -11.27 -18.75
N GLY A 153 -27.66 -10.72 -17.55
CA GLY A 153 -28.90 -10.12 -17.08
C GLY A 153 -29.35 -8.94 -17.93
N ILE A 154 -28.43 -8.09 -18.37
CA ILE A 154 -28.73 -6.97 -19.27
C ILE A 154 -29.27 -7.50 -20.60
N VAL A 155 -28.54 -8.42 -21.23
CA VAL A 155 -28.92 -9.02 -22.52
C VAL A 155 -30.31 -9.68 -22.45
N GLU A 156 -30.54 -10.53 -21.44
CA GLU A 156 -31.80 -11.28 -21.30
C GLU A 156 -32.99 -10.36 -21.03
N GLN A 157 -32.83 -9.36 -20.14
CA GLN A 157 -33.90 -8.44 -19.79
C GLN A 157 -34.23 -7.47 -20.93
N SER A 158 -33.22 -6.98 -21.65
CA SER A 158 -33.45 -6.14 -22.83
C SER A 158 -34.22 -6.90 -23.91
N VAL A 159 -33.86 -8.15 -24.21
CA VAL A 159 -34.57 -9.01 -25.16
C VAL A 159 -36.02 -9.24 -24.74
N ALA A 160 -36.25 -9.59 -23.47
CA ALA A 160 -37.59 -9.82 -22.95
C ALA A 160 -38.49 -8.58 -23.12
N ARG A 161 -37.98 -7.39 -22.79
CA ARG A 161 -38.74 -6.13 -22.93
C ARG A 161 -39.10 -5.80 -24.37
N VAL A 162 -38.20 -6.06 -25.32
CA VAL A 162 -38.46 -5.85 -26.75
C VAL A 162 -39.47 -6.86 -27.29
N VAL A 163 -39.28 -8.16 -27.01
CA VAL A 163 -40.17 -9.24 -27.49
C VAL A 163 -41.60 -9.06 -26.98
N THR A 164 -41.76 -8.61 -25.74
CA THR A 164 -43.07 -8.33 -25.13
C THR A 164 -43.70 -7.00 -25.58
N GLY A 165 -43.00 -6.19 -26.38
CA GLY A 165 -43.47 -4.86 -26.80
C GLY A 165 -43.51 -3.81 -25.68
N LEU A 166 -42.90 -4.09 -24.52
CA LEU A 166 -42.86 -3.16 -23.38
C LEU A 166 -41.93 -1.96 -23.63
N SER A 167 -40.96 -2.08 -24.53
CA SER A 167 -39.97 -1.03 -24.82
C SER A 167 -39.39 -1.19 -26.22
N THR A 168 -38.94 -0.09 -26.84
CA THR A 168 -38.07 -0.13 -28.02
C THR A 168 -36.69 -0.69 -27.64
N ALA A 169 -35.89 -1.20 -28.60
CA ALA A 169 -34.57 -1.75 -28.29
C ALA A 169 -33.64 -0.76 -27.57
N ASP A 170 -33.58 0.50 -28.01
CA ASP A 170 -32.75 1.52 -27.37
C ASP A 170 -33.16 1.73 -25.91
N LYS A 171 -34.46 1.93 -25.66
CA LYS A 171 -34.99 2.13 -24.31
C LYS A 171 -34.81 0.89 -23.43
N ALA A 172 -34.97 -0.31 -24.00
CA ALA A 172 -34.78 -1.57 -23.29
C ALA A 172 -33.32 -1.77 -22.85
N ILE A 173 -32.35 -1.36 -23.66
CA ILE A 173 -30.93 -1.38 -23.28
C ILE A 173 -30.65 -0.30 -22.23
N SER A 174 -31.02 0.96 -22.48
CA SER A 174 -30.78 2.06 -21.54
C SER A 174 -31.34 1.79 -20.15
N ASP A 175 -32.63 1.45 -20.04
CA ASP A 175 -33.28 1.20 -18.74
C ASP A 175 -32.59 0.07 -17.97
N THR A 176 -32.27 -1.01 -18.69
CA THR A 176 -31.69 -2.22 -18.09
C THR A 176 -30.25 -1.97 -17.65
N VAL A 177 -29.43 -1.32 -18.49
CA VAL A 177 -28.07 -0.91 -18.12
C VAL A 177 -28.11 -0.01 -16.88
N MET A 178 -28.99 1.00 -16.85
CA MET A 178 -29.10 1.89 -15.69
C MET A 178 -29.54 1.17 -14.42
N GLN A 179 -30.44 0.17 -14.52
CA GLN A 179 -30.86 -0.66 -13.40
C GLN A 179 -29.69 -1.48 -12.83
N TRP A 180 -28.88 -2.09 -13.71
CA TRP A 180 -27.71 -2.85 -13.30
C TRP A 180 -26.59 -1.96 -12.76
N GLN A 181 -26.43 -0.74 -13.28
CA GLN A 181 -25.49 0.24 -12.73
C GLN A 181 -25.86 0.65 -11.30
N GLU A 182 -27.15 0.91 -11.07
CA GLU A 182 -27.65 1.24 -9.73
C GLU A 182 -27.41 0.10 -8.73
N LYS A 183 -27.66 -1.14 -9.15
CA LYS A 183 -27.40 -2.35 -8.37
C LYS A 183 -25.90 -2.55 -8.09
N GLY A 184 -25.04 -2.28 -9.08
CA GLY A 184 -23.60 -2.53 -9.04
C GLY A 184 -23.24 -4.01 -8.93
N PHE A 185 -21.93 -4.31 -8.93
CA PHE A 185 -21.44 -5.66 -8.70
C PHE A 185 -21.50 -6.02 -7.22
N GLN A 186 -22.26 -7.06 -6.90
CA GLN A 186 -22.51 -7.52 -5.54
C GLN A 186 -21.88 -8.89 -5.34
N GLY A 187 -21.28 -9.11 -4.16
CA GLY A 187 -20.58 -10.37 -3.90
C GLY A 187 -20.53 -10.81 -2.45
N PHE A 188 -21.01 -9.97 -1.53
CA PHE A 188 -21.02 -10.26 -0.11
C PHE A 188 -22.40 -9.97 0.48
N LYS A 189 -22.91 -10.90 1.30
CA LYS A 189 -24.15 -10.74 2.06
C LYS A 189 -23.81 -10.71 3.54
N ASP A 190 -24.17 -9.62 4.21
CA ASP A 190 -23.89 -9.50 5.64
C ASP A 190 -24.85 -10.34 6.50
N ARG A 191 -24.56 -10.44 7.80
CA ARG A 191 -25.41 -11.14 8.78
C ARG A 191 -26.82 -10.56 8.88
N GLY A 192 -27.00 -9.28 8.52
CA GLY A 192 -28.30 -8.62 8.44
C GLY A 192 -29.05 -8.86 7.13
N GLY A 193 -28.50 -9.69 6.24
CA GLY A 193 -29.09 -10.06 4.96
C GLY A 193 -28.90 -9.05 3.84
N ARG A 194 -28.10 -8.00 4.03
CA ARG A 194 -27.89 -6.95 3.02
C ARG A 194 -26.82 -7.37 2.04
N ASN A 195 -27.06 -7.13 0.75
CA ASN A 195 -26.06 -7.35 -0.30
C ASN A 195 -25.18 -6.11 -0.44
N TRP A 196 -23.88 -6.32 -0.38
CA TRP A 196 -22.88 -5.27 -0.49
C TRP A 196 -22.31 -5.20 -1.90
N LYS A 197 -22.16 -3.97 -2.40
CA LYS A 197 -21.31 -3.73 -3.58
C LYS A 197 -19.86 -4.06 -3.21
N ILE A 198 -19.16 -4.71 -4.14
CA ILE A 198 -17.84 -5.28 -3.90
C ILE A 198 -16.81 -4.20 -3.53
N ASP A 199 -16.84 -3.06 -4.23
CA ASP A 199 -16.01 -1.89 -3.97
C ASP A 199 -16.27 -1.26 -2.59
N ASN A 200 -17.54 -1.17 -2.17
CA ASN A 200 -17.92 -0.68 -0.84
C ASN A 200 -17.40 -1.59 0.28
N TYR A 201 -17.47 -2.90 0.07
CA TYR A 201 -16.90 -3.86 1.02
C TYR A 201 -15.38 -3.73 1.10
N ALA A 202 -14.68 -3.71 -0.05
CA ALA A 202 -13.23 -3.53 -0.10
C ALA A 202 -12.80 -2.25 0.63
N ARG A 203 -13.48 -1.11 0.39
CA ARG A 203 -13.24 0.14 1.12
C ARG A 203 -13.38 -0.02 2.64
N THR A 204 -14.40 -0.76 3.09
CA THR A 204 -14.66 -0.96 4.51
C THR A 204 -13.56 -1.79 5.16
N VAL A 205 -13.13 -2.86 4.50
CA VAL A 205 -12.02 -3.72 4.95
C VAL A 205 -10.72 -2.92 5.02
N ILE A 206 -10.31 -2.29 3.90
CA ILE A 206 -9.08 -1.47 3.82
C ILE A 206 -9.04 -0.43 4.94
N LYS A 207 -10.10 0.38 5.05
CA LYS A 207 -10.17 1.44 6.06
C LYS A 207 -10.07 0.86 7.47
N THR A 208 -10.80 -0.22 7.76
CA THR A 208 -10.83 -0.82 9.09
C THR A 208 -9.47 -1.42 9.48
N THR A 209 -8.85 -2.18 8.58
CA THR A 209 -7.52 -2.75 8.75
C THR A 209 -6.52 -1.64 9.02
N THR A 210 -6.46 -0.62 8.15
CA THR A 210 -5.51 0.48 8.28
C THR A 210 -5.65 1.21 9.62
N TYR A 211 -6.88 1.57 10.04
CA TYR A 211 -7.09 2.23 11.34
C TYR A 211 -6.72 1.34 12.53
N ARG A 212 -7.01 0.04 12.45
CA ARG A 212 -6.65 -0.90 13.51
C ARG A 212 -5.13 -1.01 13.62
N THR A 213 -4.44 -1.23 12.52
CA THR A 213 -2.98 -1.29 12.47
C THR A 213 -2.35 -0.06 13.10
N TYR A 214 -2.80 1.15 12.73
CA TYR A 214 -2.20 2.35 13.30
C TYR A 214 -2.45 2.54 14.78
N ARG A 215 -3.66 2.24 15.26
CA ARG A 215 -3.93 2.30 16.70
C ARG A 215 -3.03 1.33 17.45
N GLU A 216 -2.93 0.09 16.98
CA GLU A 216 -2.12 -0.92 17.64
C GLU A 216 -0.62 -0.58 17.59
N MET A 217 -0.08 -0.17 16.44
CA MET A 217 1.33 0.20 16.33
C MET A 217 1.70 1.40 17.20
N ARG A 218 0.70 2.21 17.60
CA ARG A 218 0.88 3.34 18.50
C ARG A 218 0.73 2.98 19.97
N THR A 219 -0.17 2.07 20.33
CA THR A 219 -0.37 1.67 21.73
C THR A 219 0.58 0.58 22.18
N ARG A 220 0.98 -0.33 21.28
CA ARG A 220 1.80 -1.49 21.60
C ARG A 220 3.17 -1.15 22.22
N PRO A 221 3.94 -0.16 21.73
CA PRO A 221 5.16 0.26 22.43
C PRO A 221 4.92 0.71 23.87
N ALA A 222 3.80 1.39 24.12
CA ALA A 222 3.43 1.85 25.46
C ALA A 222 3.11 0.66 26.36
N GLU A 223 2.33 -0.31 25.86
CA GLU A 223 2.00 -1.55 26.56
C GLU A 223 3.27 -2.35 26.92
N GLU A 224 4.21 -2.50 26.00
CA GLU A 224 5.51 -3.16 26.23
C GLU A 224 6.34 -2.47 27.33
N LEU A 225 6.16 -1.16 27.51
CA LEU A 225 6.85 -0.35 28.52
C LEU A 225 6.06 -0.21 29.83
N GLY A 226 4.90 -0.86 29.94
CA GLY A 226 4.03 -0.81 31.12
C GLY A 226 3.22 0.49 31.24
N ILE A 227 3.06 1.24 30.15
CA ILE A 227 2.25 2.46 30.07
C ILE A 227 0.86 2.08 29.57
N ASP A 228 -0.15 2.25 30.41
CA ASP A 228 -1.56 1.95 30.10
C ASP A 228 -2.40 3.22 29.90
N THR A 229 -1.77 4.40 29.92
CA THR A 229 -2.42 5.71 29.80
C THR A 229 -2.14 6.37 28.46
N PHE A 230 -3.19 6.96 27.89
CA PHE A 230 -3.16 7.56 26.57
C PHE A 230 -3.94 8.88 26.56
N TYR A 231 -3.45 9.86 25.80
CA TYR A 231 -4.21 11.02 25.41
C TYR A 231 -5.19 10.64 24.27
N PHE A 232 -6.47 10.99 24.44
CA PHE A 232 -7.51 10.75 23.44
C PHE A 232 -7.69 11.99 22.56
N SER A 233 -7.41 11.86 21.26
CA SER A 233 -7.47 12.96 20.30
C SER A 233 -8.83 13.69 20.33
N LYS A 234 -8.83 15.02 20.18
CA LYS A 234 -10.05 15.83 19.97
C LYS A 234 -10.30 16.08 18.48
N LYS A 235 -11.56 16.07 18.08
CA LYS A 235 -12.09 16.31 16.74
C LYS A 235 -13.37 17.13 16.84
N SER A 236 -13.70 17.83 15.76
CA SER A 236 -14.93 18.63 15.66
C SER A 236 -16.20 17.77 15.68
N SER A 237 -16.11 16.49 15.31
CA SER A 237 -17.22 15.54 15.34
C SER A 237 -16.83 14.24 16.05
N ALA A 238 -17.73 13.71 16.87
CA ALA A 238 -17.53 12.44 17.57
C ALA A 238 -18.87 11.76 17.88
N ARG A 239 -18.91 10.43 17.78
CA ARG A 239 -20.09 9.68 18.25
C ARG A 239 -20.27 9.76 19.76
N LYS A 240 -21.45 9.38 20.23
CA LYS A 240 -21.84 9.38 21.66
C LYS A 240 -20.80 8.74 22.59
N SER A 241 -20.25 7.58 22.24
CA SER A 241 -19.27 6.89 23.08
C SER A 241 -17.86 7.48 23.05
N CYS A 242 -17.54 8.34 22.06
CA CYS A 242 -16.23 8.99 21.96
C CYS A 242 -16.25 10.43 22.46
N ALA A 243 -17.38 11.13 22.35
CA ALA A 243 -17.48 12.54 22.68
C ALA A 243 -17.03 12.87 24.12
N PRO A 244 -17.38 12.09 25.17
CA PRO A 244 -16.93 12.36 26.54
C PRO A 244 -15.43 12.13 26.76
N LEU A 245 -14.80 11.32 25.93
CA LEU A 245 -13.38 10.97 26.07
C LEU A 245 -12.45 12.03 25.46
N GLN A 246 -12.97 12.89 24.59
CA GLN A 246 -12.13 13.80 23.82
C GLN A 246 -11.33 14.74 24.72
N HIS A 247 -10.05 14.90 24.41
CA HIS A 247 -9.09 15.72 25.17
C HIS A 247 -8.87 15.28 26.63
N HIS A 248 -9.28 14.06 27.00
CA HIS A 248 -8.98 13.46 28.30
C HIS A 248 -7.84 12.45 28.20
N VAL A 249 -7.25 12.15 29.35
CA VAL A 249 -6.39 10.97 29.49
C VAL A 249 -7.29 9.77 29.73
N VAL A 250 -7.02 8.69 29.00
CA VAL A 250 -7.79 7.46 29.04
C VAL A 250 -6.86 6.30 29.34
N THR A 251 -7.42 5.19 29.81
CA THR A 251 -6.67 3.97 30.10
C THR A 251 -7.36 2.73 29.56
N THR A 252 -6.56 1.71 29.22
CA THR A 252 -7.04 0.35 28.96
C THR A 252 -7.31 -0.44 30.26
N GLY A 253 -6.83 0.05 31.40
CA GLY A 253 -7.09 -0.48 32.74
C GLY A 253 -8.32 0.16 33.41
N HIS A 254 -8.22 0.42 34.72
CA HIS A 254 -9.29 1.00 35.53
C HIS A 254 -9.17 2.52 35.67
N ALA A 255 -10.31 3.19 35.72
CA ALA A 255 -10.38 4.64 35.92
C ALA A 255 -9.76 5.03 37.27
N ARG A 256 -8.96 6.11 37.26
CA ARG A 256 -8.20 6.55 38.44
C ARG A 256 -7.78 8.02 38.31
N THR A 257 -7.29 8.59 39.39
CA THR A 257 -6.62 9.90 39.37
C THR A 257 -5.14 9.70 39.63
N GLU A 258 -4.29 10.24 38.78
CA GLU A 258 -2.83 10.09 38.85
C GLU A 258 -2.17 11.43 38.54
N HIS A 259 -1.28 11.92 39.41
CA HIS A 259 -0.62 13.22 39.26
C HIS A 259 -1.56 14.41 39.00
N GLY A 260 -2.79 14.37 39.53
CA GLY A 260 -3.81 15.41 39.33
C GLY A 260 -4.68 15.23 38.08
N GLU A 261 -4.36 14.24 37.25
CA GLU A 261 -5.06 13.94 36.01
C GLU A 261 -6.16 12.89 36.25
N HIS A 262 -7.40 13.21 35.88
CA HIS A 262 -8.50 12.26 35.89
C HIS A 262 -8.44 11.37 34.64
N ILE A 263 -8.21 10.07 34.85
CA ILE A 263 -8.01 9.08 33.80
C ILE A 263 -9.28 8.24 33.65
N LEU A 264 -9.87 8.25 32.45
CA LEU A 264 -11.11 7.54 32.13
C LEU A 264 -10.83 6.13 31.60
N ALA A 265 -11.57 5.11 32.06
CA ALA A 265 -11.43 3.76 31.52
C ALA A 265 -12.15 3.63 30.18
N LEU A 266 -11.43 3.18 29.14
CA LEU A 266 -12.00 2.96 27.81
C LEU A 266 -13.14 1.92 27.83
N SER A 267 -13.06 0.93 28.72
CA SER A 267 -14.08 -0.11 28.91
C SER A 267 -15.48 0.47 29.17
N ASP A 268 -15.56 1.58 29.90
CA ASP A 268 -16.82 2.22 30.30
C ASP A 268 -17.55 2.85 29.10
N TYR A 269 -16.83 3.01 27.99
CA TYR A 269 -17.32 3.58 26.74
C TYR A 269 -17.39 2.54 25.60
N GLY A 270 -17.34 1.25 25.94
CA GLY A 270 -17.52 0.16 24.98
C GLY A 270 -16.32 -0.07 24.06
N TYR A 271 -15.10 0.14 24.56
CA TYR A 271 -13.86 -0.08 23.83
C TYR A 271 -13.87 -1.38 23.01
N GLY A 272 -13.52 -1.27 21.72
CA GLY A 272 -13.42 -2.40 20.81
C GLY A 272 -14.75 -2.92 20.24
N ARG A 273 -15.90 -2.47 20.76
CA ARG A 273 -17.21 -2.79 20.17
C ARG A 273 -17.46 -1.93 18.91
N PRO A 274 -18.22 -2.40 17.91
CA PRO A 274 -18.52 -1.61 16.72
C PRO A 274 -19.05 -0.19 17.03
N GLU A 275 -20.01 -0.09 17.93
CA GLU A 275 -20.67 1.14 18.37
C GLU A 275 -19.93 1.91 19.46
N GLY A 276 -19.13 1.23 20.29
CA GLY A 276 -18.36 1.81 21.40
C GLY A 276 -17.01 2.40 20.99
N CYS A 277 -16.33 3.11 21.88
CA CYS A 277 -15.15 3.93 21.54
C CYS A 277 -14.06 3.13 20.80
N LEU A 278 -13.38 3.80 19.85
CA LEU A 278 -12.37 3.19 18.96
C LEU A 278 -12.84 1.97 18.14
N GLY A 279 -14.16 1.71 18.07
CA GLY A 279 -14.81 0.78 17.14
C GLY A 279 -14.77 1.17 15.65
N VAL A 280 -15.67 0.55 14.87
CA VAL A 280 -15.69 0.65 13.39
C VAL A 280 -15.81 2.11 12.92
N ASN A 281 -15.08 2.46 11.86
CA ASN A 281 -15.04 3.81 11.28
C ASN A 281 -14.59 4.94 12.21
N CYS A 282 -14.15 4.65 13.44
CA CYS A 282 -13.67 5.67 14.35
C CYS A 282 -12.31 6.22 13.91
N GLY A 283 -12.24 7.55 13.77
CA GLY A 283 -11.03 8.26 13.37
C GLY A 283 -10.15 8.75 14.52
N HIS A 284 -10.54 8.51 15.78
CA HIS A 284 -9.75 8.95 16.94
C HIS A 284 -8.50 8.10 17.10
N MET A 285 -7.42 8.75 17.52
CA MET A 285 -6.15 8.11 17.83
C MET A 285 -5.88 8.17 19.33
N LEU A 286 -5.23 7.13 19.83
CA LEU A 286 -4.65 7.08 21.16
C LEU A 286 -3.19 7.44 21.07
N THR A 287 -2.75 8.34 21.92
CA THR A 287 -1.34 8.74 21.97
C THR A 287 -0.79 8.42 23.34
N PRO A 288 0.32 7.67 23.48
CA PRO A 288 0.90 7.36 24.78
C PRO A 288 1.09 8.62 25.63
N PHE A 289 0.71 8.54 26.90
CA PHE A 289 0.73 9.69 27.80
C PHE A 289 1.13 9.24 29.20
N ILE A 290 2.20 9.80 29.75
CA ILE A 290 2.70 9.51 31.09
C ILE A 290 2.28 10.67 32.01
N PRO A 291 1.34 10.45 32.95
CA PRO A 291 0.94 11.47 33.93
C PRO A 291 2.16 12.03 34.68
N GLY A 292 2.21 13.35 34.83
CA GLY A 292 3.34 14.05 35.48
C GLY A 292 4.59 14.26 34.61
N ALA A 293 4.69 13.63 33.44
CA ALA A 293 5.82 13.82 32.50
C ALA A 293 5.40 14.42 31.15
N ASN A 294 4.25 14.01 30.60
CA ASN A 294 3.68 14.57 29.39
C ASN A 294 2.61 15.64 29.72
N TYR A 295 2.29 16.48 28.73
CA TYR A 295 1.24 17.50 28.80
C TYR A 295 0.31 17.35 27.60
N LYS A 296 -0.98 17.67 27.78
CA LYS A 296 -1.95 17.63 26.68
C LYS A 296 -1.56 18.66 25.63
N PRO A 297 -1.77 18.36 24.33
CA PRO A 297 -1.51 19.33 23.28
C PRO A 297 -2.50 20.50 23.37
N ASP A 298 -2.04 21.69 22.99
CA ASP A 298 -2.93 22.83 22.77
C ASP A 298 -3.90 22.51 21.62
N LEU A 299 -5.15 22.95 21.76
CA LEU A 299 -6.20 22.72 20.76
C LEU A 299 -6.25 23.89 19.77
N GLY A 300 -6.49 23.57 18.50
CA GLY A 300 -6.81 24.58 17.49
C GLY A 300 -8.18 25.20 17.75
N GLU A 301 -8.37 26.44 17.27
CA GLU A 301 -9.64 27.18 17.39
C GLU A 301 -10.84 26.42 16.80
N ASP A 302 -10.59 25.52 15.85
CA ASP A 302 -11.60 24.70 15.18
C ASP A 302 -12.21 23.60 16.06
N VAL A 303 -11.53 23.23 17.15
CA VAL A 303 -11.98 22.16 18.05
C VAL A 303 -11.98 22.53 19.53
N ASP A 304 -11.29 23.61 19.93
CA ASP A 304 -11.12 23.99 21.34
C ASP A 304 -12.47 24.19 22.05
N SER A 305 -13.37 24.97 21.45
CA SER A 305 -14.69 25.30 22.00
C SER A 305 -15.77 24.23 21.81
N VAL A 306 -15.47 23.11 21.13
CA VAL A 306 -16.47 22.07 20.83
C VAL A 306 -16.77 21.23 22.09
N SER A 307 -18.02 21.29 22.56
CA SER A 307 -18.53 20.44 23.66
C SER A 307 -18.81 19.00 23.19
N PRO A 308 -18.92 18.03 24.11
CA PRO A 308 -19.34 16.67 23.76
C PRO A 308 -20.67 16.60 23.02
N GLU A 309 -21.66 17.39 23.44
CA GLU A 309 -22.99 17.45 22.81
C GLU A 309 -22.89 18.01 21.38
N GLN A 310 -22.12 19.10 21.20
CA GLN A 310 -21.89 19.68 19.88
C GLN A 310 -21.13 18.70 18.98
N ALA A 311 -20.16 17.96 19.50
CA ALA A 311 -19.42 16.95 18.72
C ALA A 311 -20.35 15.83 18.19
N ILE A 312 -21.35 15.42 18.99
CA ILE A 312 -22.36 14.43 18.59
C ILE A 312 -23.27 15.01 17.50
N GLU A 313 -23.73 16.24 17.65
CA GLU A 313 -24.52 16.93 16.62
C GLU A 313 -23.73 17.07 15.32
N ASN A 314 -22.47 17.50 15.43
CA ASN A 314 -21.55 17.66 14.31
C ASN A 314 -21.35 16.34 13.55
N ALA A 315 -21.30 15.20 14.25
CA ALA A 315 -21.21 13.89 13.62
C ALA A 315 -22.44 13.56 12.76
N ASN A 316 -23.64 13.95 13.21
CA ASN A 316 -24.86 13.78 12.42
C ASN A 316 -24.87 14.68 11.18
N ALA A 317 -24.41 15.93 11.34
CA ALA A 317 -24.33 16.86 10.22
C ALA A 317 -23.27 16.44 9.18
N GLU A 318 -22.10 15.98 9.63
CA GLU A 318 -21.09 15.40 8.75
C GLU A 318 -21.63 14.18 7.99
N ALA A 319 -22.37 13.29 8.67
CA ALA A 319 -22.99 12.13 8.02
C ALA A 319 -23.97 12.52 6.91
N LYS A 320 -24.75 13.60 7.10
CA LYS A 320 -25.63 14.18 6.07
C LYS A 320 -24.84 14.74 4.90
N GLN A 321 -23.75 15.49 5.16
CA GLN A 321 -22.85 15.95 4.10
C GLN A 321 -22.30 14.78 3.29
N ARG A 322 -21.80 13.73 3.95
CA ARG A 322 -21.28 12.53 3.27
C ARG A 322 -22.35 11.84 2.42
N ALA A 323 -23.61 11.86 2.84
CA ALA A 323 -24.72 11.31 2.06
C ALA A 323 -24.98 12.11 0.78
N LEU A 324 -24.95 13.44 0.85
CA LEU A 324 -25.07 14.33 -0.31
C LEU A 324 -23.93 14.11 -1.32
N GLU A 325 -22.68 14.08 -0.84
CA GLU A 325 -21.52 13.84 -1.70
C GLU A 325 -21.56 12.48 -2.40
N ARG A 326 -21.92 11.41 -1.67
CA ARG A 326 -22.11 10.07 -2.27
C ARG A 326 -23.21 10.10 -3.33
N SER A 327 -24.29 10.85 -3.10
CA SER A 327 -25.38 10.99 -4.06
C SER A 327 -24.95 11.73 -5.32
N ILE A 328 -24.15 12.79 -5.18
CA ILE A 328 -23.56 13.52 -6.31
C ILE A 328 -22.65 12.61 -7.12
N ARG A 329 -21.75 11.88 -6.46
CA ARG A 329 -20.84 10.91 -7.11
C ARG A 329 -21.63 9.85 -7.87
N ALA A 330 -22.62 9.23 -7.24
CA ALA A 330 -23.49 8.24 -7.87
C ALA A 330 -24.24 8.79 -9.10
N ASN A 331 -24.70 10.04 -9.07
CA ASN A 331 -25.33 10.64 -10.25
C ASN A 331 -24.33 11.02 -11.35
N LYS A 332 -23.07 11.32 -11.01
CA LYS A 332 -22.00 11.48 -12.02
C LYS A 332 -21.64 10.15 -12.68
N GLU A 333 -21.57 9.06 -11.91
CA GLU A 333 -21.44 7.70 -12.45
C GLU A 333 -22.58 7.38 -13.42
N LYS A 334 -23.82 7.68 -13.03
CA LYS A 334 -25.01 7.50 -13.88
C LYS A 334 -24.99 8.39 -15.13
N LEU A 335 -24.49 9.62 -15.02
CA LEU A 335 -24.32 10.52 -16.15
C LEU A 335 -23.32 9.96 -17.16
N HIS A 336 -22.15 9.46 -16.69
CA HIS A 336 -21.16 8.83 -17.57
C HIS A 336 -21.74 7.63 -18.33
N VAL A 337 -22.49 6.76 -17.64
CA VAL A 337 -23.15 5.63 -18.30
C VAL A 337 -24.18 6.10 -19.33
N ALA A 338 -24.96 7.14 -19.01
CA ALA A 338 -25.90 7.73 -19.97
C ALA A 338 -25.20 8.32 -21.21
N GLU A 339 -24.04 8.96 -21.03
CA GLU A 339 -23.21 9.46 -22.13
C GLU A 339 -22.67 8.31 -23.00
N LYS A 340 -22.26 7.19 -22.40
CA LYS A 340 -21.86 5.98 -23.15
C LYS A 340 -23.02 5.34 -23.93
N LEU A 341 -24.24 5.45 -23.42
CA LEU A 341 -25.45 4.96 -24.09
C LEU A 341 -25.93 5.90 -25.20
N GLY A 342 -25.50 7.17 -25.20
CA GLY A 342 -26.04 8.19 -26.11
C GLY A 342 -27.49 8.56 -25.82
N ASP A 343 -27.94 8.41 -24.56
CA ASP A 343 -29.32 8.65 -24.15
C ASP A 343 -29.48 10.11 -23.64
N ASP A 344 -29.87 11.01 -24.53
CA ASP A 344 -29.98 12.45 -24.26
C ASP A 344 -30.95 12.78 -23.11
N ASP A 345 -32.03 12.03 -22.96
CA ASP A 345 -32.99 12.21 -21.87
C ASP A 345 -32.35 11.90 -20.51
N LEU A 346 -31.63 10.78 -20.42
CA LEU A 346 -30.88 10.41 -19.22
C LEU A 346 -29.73 11.39 -18.94
N ILE A 347 -29.01 11.84 -19.96
CA ILE A 347 -27.93 12.83 -19.85
C ILE A 347 -28.48 14.12 -19.22
N ASN A 348 -29.56 14.67 -19.77
CA ASN A 348 -30.20 15.90 -19.28
C ASN A 348 -30.72 15.73 -17.86
N LYS A 349 -31.35 14.58 -17.57
CA LYS A 349 -31.84 14.23 -16.23
C LYS A 349 -30.73 14.24 -15.18
N TYR A 350 -29.60 13.58 -15.45
CA TYR A 350 -28.52 13.48 -14.46
C TYR A 350 -27.72 14.79 -14.33
N LYS A 351 -27.51 15.54 -15.42
CA LYS A 351 -26.93 16.90 -15.35
C LYS A 351 -27.76 17.81 -14.44
N SER A 352 -29.08 17.83 -14.63
CA SER A 352 -30.00 18.61 -13.79
C SER A 352 -29.92 18.20 -12.31
N LYS A 353 -30.00 16.89 -12.03
CA LYS A 353 -29.90 16.36 -10.65
C LYS A 353 -28.59 16.74 -9.97
N ILE A 354 -27.46 16.62 -10.66
CA ILE A 354 -26.14 16.99 -10.12
C ILE A 354 -26.12 18.49 -9.76
N GLY A 355 -26.68 19.35 -10.61
CA GLY A 355 -26.81 20.79 -10.34
C GLY A 355 -27.59 21.07 -9.05
N THR A 356 -28.79 20.49 -8.92
CA THR A 356 -29.62 20.62 -7.71
C THR A 356 -28.90 20.11 -6.46
N GLN A 357 -28.23 18.97 -6.55
CA GLN A 357 -27.53 18.38 -5.41
C GLN A 357 -26.30 19.18 -4.98
N LYS A 358 -25.55 19.75 -5.93
CA LYS A 358 -24.44 20.66 -5.61
C LYS A 358 -24.93 21.91 -4.91
N ALA A 359 -26.05 22.49 -5.36
CA ALA A 359 -26.67 23.63 -4.68
C ALA A 359 -27.12 23.26 -3.26
N ALA A 360 -27.77 22.10 -3.09
CA ALA A 360 -28.18 21.60 -1.78
C ALA A 360 -26.99 21.34 -0.85
N LEU A 361 -25.89 20.77 -1.36
CA LEU A 361 -24.66 20.57 -0.59
C LEU A 361 -24.04 21.90 -0.16
N LYS A 362 -24.01 22.88 -1.06
CA LYS A 362 -23.52 24.23 -0.74
C LYS A 362 -24.37 24.87 0.36
N ASP A 363 -25.69 24.93 0.19
CA ASP A 363 -26.61 25.47 1.21
C ASP A 363 -26.47 24.74 2.55
N TYR A 364 -26.29 23.42 2.51
CA TYR A 364 -26.08 22.63 3.72
C TYR A 364 -24.77 22.98 4.44
N ILE A 365 -23.67 23.14 3.71
CA ILE A 365 -22.37 23.53 4.26
C ILE A 365 -22.40 24.97 4.78
N ASP A 366 -23.03 25.90 4.05
CA ASP A 366 -23.16 27.29 4.47
C ASP A 366 -23.90 27.42 5.83
N LYS A 367 -24.81 26.49 6.12
CA LYS A 367 -25.53 26.39 7.41
C LYS A 367 -24.72 25.74 8.55
N HIS A 368 -23.58 25.11 8.25
CA HIS A 368 -22.75 24.39 9.24
C HIS A 368 -21.27 24.78 9.05
N PRO A 369 -20.82 25.91 9.62
CA PRO A 369 -19.50 26.48 9.35
C PRO A 369 -18.29 25.56 9.61
N PHE A 370 -18.44 24.55 10.47
CA PHE A 370 -17.38 23.56 10.74
C PHE A 370 -17.21 22.53 9.61
N LEU A 371 -18.19 22.40 8.71
CA LEU A 371 -18.12 21.52 7.56
C LEU A 371 -17.32 22.17 6.42
N LYS A 372 -16.50 21.37 5.74
CA LYS A 372 -15.75 21.79 4.56
C LYS A 372 -16.12 20.92 3.37
N ARG A 373 -16.33 21.54 2.21
CA ARG A 373 -16.55 20.81 0.95
C ARG A 373 -15.26 20.14 0.52
N ASN A 374 -15.36 18.87 0.12
CA ASN A 374 -14.25 18.15 -0.48
C ASN A 374 -14.68 17.60 -1.84
N GLU A 375 -14.31 18.31 -2.90
CA GLU A 375 -14.72 17.94 -4.27
C GLU A 375 -14.17 16.59 -4.71
N ALA A 376 -13.03 16.13 -4.16
CA ALA A 376 -12.46 14.82 -4.49
C ALA A 376 -13.44 13.69 -4.14
N ARG A 377 -14.26 13.86 -3.10
CA ARG A 377 -15.27 12.86 -2.69
C ARG A 377 -16.48 12.82 -3.61
N GLU A 378 -16.69 13.88 -4.38
CA GLU A 378 -17.74 13.96 -5.40
C GLU A 378 -17.25 13.51 -6.78
N LYS A 379 -15.94 13.30 -6.99
CA LYS A 379 -15.41 12.90 -8.31
C LYS A 379 -15.89 11.49 -8.65
N TYR A 380 -16.24 11.31 -9.92
CA TYR A 380 -16.53 10.01 -10.52
C TYR A 380 -15.23 9.30 -10.93
N TYR A 381 -14.27 10.05 -11.49
CA TYR A 381 -13.00 9.54 -11.99
C TYR A 381 -11.84 10.32 -11.37
N ASP A 382 -10.86 9.62 -10.79
CA ASP A 382 -9.64 10.24 -10.24
C ASP A 382 -8.37 9.39 -10.48
N ASP A 383 -8.34 8.65 -11.60
CA ASP A 383 -7.28 7.70 -12.02
C ASP A 383 -6.34 7.23 -10.88
N PRO A 384 -6.88 6.60 -9.82
CA PRO A 384 -6.12 6.26 -8.62
C PRO A 384 -5.06 5.20 -8.91
N TYR A 385 -5.31 4.34 -9.91
CA TYR A 385 -4.38 3.31 -10.34
C TYR A 385 -3.09 3.87 -10.92
N THR A 386 -3.16 4.82 -11.86
CA THR A 386 -1.93 5.33 -12.50
C THR A 386 -1.04 6.01 -11.47
N LYS A 387 -1.64 6.78 -10.55
CA LYS A 387 -0.92 7.38 -9.41
C LYS A 387 -0.27 6.30 -8.54
N ALA A 388 -1.03 5.30 -8.12
CA ALA A 388 -0.53 4.20 -7.29
C ALA A 388 0.59 3.40 -7.98
N LYS A 389 0.48 3.16 -9.29
CA LYS A 389 1.50 2.47 -10.09
C LYS A 389 2.79 3.28 -10.20
N GLN A 390 2.68 4.60 -10.38
CA GLN A 390 3.83 5.50 -10.36
C GLN A 390 4.51 5.51 -8.98
N GLU A 391 3.73 5.52 -7.90
CA GLU A 391 4.26 5.44 -6.54
C GLU A 391 4.99 4.12 -6.27
N VAL A 392 4.42 2.97 -6.68
CA VAL A 392 5.08 1.67 -6.61
C VAL A 392 6.44 1.72 -7.30
N LYS A 393 6.45 2.15 -8.56
CA LYS A 393 7.68 2.22 -9.37
C LYS A 393 8.72 3.14 -8.72
N LEU A 394 8.30 4.30 -8.24
CA LEU A 394 9.19 5.25 -7.55
C LEU A 394 9.80 4.62 -6.29
N ARG A 395 9.02 3.86 -5.51
CA ARG A 395 9.53 3.17 -4.31
C ARG A 395 10.57 2.10 -4.66
N GLU A 396 10.34 1.32 -5.72
CA GLU A 396 11.33 0.36 -6.21
C GLU A 396 12.64 1.04 -6.65
N GLU A 397 12.53 2.15 -7.37
CA GLU A 397 13.69 2.95 -7.80
C GLU A 397 14.45 3.53 -6.61
N GLN A 398 13.73 4.07 -5.62
CA GLN A 398 14.31 4.57 -4.37
C GLN A 398 14.99 3.47 -3.56
N LYS A 399 14.39 2.28 -3.47
CA LYS A 399 14.97 1.12 -2.79
C LYS A 399 16.31 0.74 -3.45
N LYS A 400 16.34 0.60 -4.77
CA LYS A 400 17.56 0.32 -5.54
C LYS A 400 18.62 1.41 -5.33
N ALA A 401 18.21 2.69 -5.33
CA ALA A 401 19.11 3.81 -5.09
C ALA A 401 19.71 3.78 -3.66
N ARG A 402 18.92 3.45 -2.64
CA ARG A 402 19.38 3.29 -1.25
C ARG A 402 20.34 2.11 -1.11
N GLU A 403 20.01 0.96 -1.68
CA GLU A 403 20.91 -0.21 -1.69
C GLU A 403 22.26 0.13 -2.34
N LEU A 404 22.24 0.84 -3.47
CA LEU A 404 23.45 1.30 -4.13
C LEU A 404 24.23 2.32 -3.27
N ALA A 405 23.53 3.24 -2.60
CA ALA A 405 24.16 4.21 -1.71
C ALA A 405 24.84 3.52 -0.51
N THR A 406 24.21 2.50 0.08
CA THR A 406 24.81 1.69 1.16
C THR A 406 26.07 0.97 0.68
N LYS A 407 25.99 0.28 -0.47
CA LYS A 407 27.16 -0.39 -1.08
C LYS A 407 28.32 0.59 -1.34
N ARG A 408 28.00 1.82 -1.80
CA ARG A 408 29.01 2.89 -1.98
C ARG A 408 29.62 3.35 -0.67
N ALA A 409 28.82 3.52 0.39
CA ALA A 409 29.32 3.90 1.70
C ALA A 409 30.23 2.82 2.31
N GLU A 410 29.91 1.54 2.12
CA GLU A 410 30.77 0.41 2.51
C GLU A 410 32.11 0.44 1.75
N LEU A 411 32.08 0.68 0.43
CA LEU A 411 33.28 0.88 -0.37
C LEU A 411 34.12 2.05 0.15
N ASP A 412 33.51 3.23 0.35
CA ASP A 412 34.23 4.42 0.83
C ASP A 412 34.90 4.19 2.19
N LYS A 413 34.25 3.42 3.07
CA LYS A 413 34.81 3.02 4.36
C LYS A 413 36.01 2.08 4.18
N ALA A 414 35.88 1.07 3.32
CA ALA A 414 36.97 0.14 3.03
C ALA A 414 38.19 0.88 2.45
N VAL A 415 37.98 1.81 1.50
CA VAL A 415 39.01 2.66 0.91
C VAL A 415 39.69 3.51 1.99
N LYS A 416 38.94 4.22 2.83
CA LYS A 416 39.50 5.08 3.90
C LYS A 416 40.29 4.29 4.94
N SER A 417 39.88 3.05 5.23
CA SER A 417 40.57 2.17 6.18
C SER A 417 41.85 1.53 5.61
N GLY A 418 42.14 1.71 4.31
CA GLY A 418 43.27 1.05 3.65
C GLY A 418 43.10 -0.46 3.50
N LYS A 419 41.87 -0.99 3.69
CA LYS A 419 41.58 -2.42 3.54
C LYS A 419 41.59 -2.89 2.09
N ILE A 420 41.32 -2.00 1.14
CA ILE A 420 41.36 -2.34 -0.29
C ILE A 420 42.79 -2.72 -0.67
N VAL A 421 42.94 -3.88 -1.34
CA VAL A 421 44.25 -4.37 -1.78
C VAL A 421 44.88 -3.38 -2.76
N SER A 422 46.15 -3.04 -2.50
CA SER A 422 46.95 -2.26 -3.43
C SER A 422 47.44 -3.15 -4.56
N VAL A 423 47.26 -2.71 -5.80
CA VAL A 423 47.69 -3.45 -7.00
C VAL A 423 49.05 -2.90 -7.44
N SER A 424 50.04 -3.79 -7.54
CA SER A 424 51.41 -3.50 -7.97
C SER A 424 51.54 -3.40 -9.49
N GLY A 425 50.63 -4.00 -10.26
CA GLY A 425 50.65 -3.96 -11.73
C GLY A 425 49.37 -4.50 -12.37
N VAL A 426 49.17 -4.22 -13.67
CA VAL A 426 47.99 -4.65 -14.43
C VAL A 426 48.42 -5.41 -15.68
N THR A 427 47.75 -6.53 -15.95
CA THR A 427 47.87 -7.31 -17.19
C THR A 427 46.55 -7.25 -17.97
N VAL A 428 46.62 -7.21 -19.30
CA VAL A 428 45.43 -7.14 -20.17
C VAL A 428 45.48 -8.29 -21.18
N GLY A 429 44.39 -9.05 -21.29
CA GLY A 429 44.27 -10.09 -22.31
C GLY A 429 43.62 -11.38 -21.78
N HIS A 430 43.72 -12.45 -22.56
CA HIS A 430 43.11 -13.75 -22.21
C HIS A 430 43.99 -14.58 -21.28
N THR A 431 45.30 -14.31 -21.27
CA THR A 431 46.26 -15.04 -20.45
C THR A 431 46.39 -14.38 -19.09
N PRO A 432 46.09 -15.09 -17.98
CA PRO A 432 46.27 -14.56 -16.63
C PRO A 432 47.76 -14.42 -16.29
N PRO A 433 48.10 -13.67 -15.22
CA PRO A 433 49.46 -13.58 -14.70
C PRO A 433 50.08 -14.97 -14.46
N GLY A 434 51.36 -15.09 -14.79
CA GLY A 434 52.10 -16.34 -14.77
C GLY A 434 52.37 -16.89 -13.36
N LYS A 435 53.15 -17.97 -13.31
CA LYS A 435 53.52 -18.64 -12.05
C LYS A 435 54.43 -17.78 -11.16
N ALA A 436 55.31 -16.99 -11.76
CA ALA A 436 56.28 -16.15 -11.06
C ALA A 436 56.03 -14.66 -11.38
N GLY A 437 56.27 -13.81 -10.40
CA GLY A 437 56.11 -12.36 -10.48
C GLY A 437 56.99 -11.66 -9.43
N GLU A 438 56.79 -10.35 -9.28
CA GLU A 438 57.49 -9.57 -8.25
C GLU A 438 57.12 -10.10 -6.84
N PRO A 439 58.09 -10.32 -5.94
CA PRO A 439 57.82 -10.74 -4.57
C PRO A 439 56.84 -9.82 -3.82
N ASN A 440 55.93 -10.42 -3.05
CA ASN A 440 54.89 -9.72 -2.27
C ASN A 440 54.00 -8.77 -3.10
N SER A 441 53.86 -9.03 -4.39
CA SER A 441 53.06 -8.19 -5.29
C SER A 441 51.65 -8.73 -5.53
N VAL A 442 50.75 -7.83 -5.91
CA VAL A 442 49.40 -8.17 -6.39
C VAL A 442 49.22 -7.63 -7.79
N VAL A 443 48.92 -8.49 -8.75
CA VAL A 443 48.75 -8.13 -10.16
C VAL A 443 47.30 -8.31 -10.56
N GLN A 444 46.68 -7.23 -11.05
CA GLN A 444 45.32 -7.27 -11.56
C GLN A 444 45.29 -7.77 -13.00
N HIS A 445 44.33 -8.63 -13.31
CA HIS A 445 44.11 -9.16 -14.65
C HIS A 445 42.82 -8.59 -15.23
N ASN A 446 42.95 -7.86 -16.34
CA ASN A 446 41.84 -7.26 -17.06
C ASN A 446 41.61 -7.95 -18.40
N ALA A 447 40.34 -8.02 -18.82
CA ALA A 447 39.95 -8.32 -20.17
C ALA A 447 40.24 -7.14 -21.11
N THR A 448 40.26 -7.41 -22.42
CA THR A 448 40.47 -6.38 -23.45
C THR A 448 39.37 -5.32 -23.51
N ASN A 449 38.18 -5.62 -23.00
CA ASN A 449 37.05 -4.68 -22.89
C ASN A 449 37.11 -3.83 -21.59
N GLY A 450 38.14 -4.00 -20.76
CA GLY A 450 38.31 -3.26 -19.51
C GLY A 450 37.70 -3.92 -18.27
N ASP A 451 37.01 -5.05 -18.39
CA ASP A 451 36.49 -5.78 -17.24
C ASP A 451 37.63 -6.38 -16.41
N VAL A 452 37.53 -6.32 -15.08
CA VAL A 452 38.51 -6.97 -14.20
C VAL A 452 38.14 -8.44 -14.03
N LEU A 453 39.02 -9.33 -14.49
CA LEU A 453 38.83 -10.78 -14.47
C LEU A 453 39.27 -11.42 -13.15
N GLY A 454 40.33 -10.87 -12.54
CA GLY A 454 40.86 -11.38 -11.29
C GLY A 454 42.07 -10.62 -10.77
N ARG A 455 42.61 -11.07 -9.64
CA ARG A 455 43.87 -10.61 -9.03
C ARG A 455 44.74 -11.79 -8.64
N THR A 456 46.00 -11.75 -9.01
CA THR A 456 47.02 -12.74 -8.67
C THR A 456 47.92 -12.20 -7.57
N TYR A 457 48.17 -13.01 -6.55
CA TYR A 457 49.00 -12.68 -5.39
C TYR A 457 50.26 -13.54 -5.39
N TYR A 458 51.40 -12.93 -5.10
CA TYR A 458 52.70 -13.61 -5.03
C TYR A 458 53.28 -13.57 -3.60
N ASP A 459 53.94 -14.65 -3.18
CA ASP A 459 54.68 -14.71 -1.89
C ASP A 459 55.98 -13.91 -1.93
N ASP A 460 56.74 -13.95 -0.84
CA ASP A 460 58.05 -13.34 -0.66
C ASP A 460 59.14 -13.93 -1.56
N ARG A 461 58.91 -15.11 -2.13
CA ARG A 461 59.77 -15.74 -3.15
C ARG A 461 59.36 -15.34 -4.57
N GLY A 462 58.24 -14.64 -4.74
CA GLY A 462 57.69 -14.26 -6.03
C GLY A 462 56.90 -15.37 -6.73
N TYR A 463 56.51 -16.44 -6.02
CA TYR A 463 55.65 -17.48 -6.55
C TYR A 463 54.18 -17.19 -6.25
N LYS A 464 53.33 -17.52 -7.22
CA LYS A 464 51.88 -17.36 -7.09
C LYS A 464 51.37 -18.15 -5.87
N VAL A 465 50.62 -17.50 -5.01
CA VAL A 465 49.95 -18.14 -3.86
C VAL A 465 48.45 -18.21 -3.98
N LYS A 466 47.82 -17.20 -4.58
CA LYS A 466 46.38 -17.21 -4.84
C LYS A 466 46.00 -16.40 -6.07
N ASP A 467 45.00 -16.89 -6.80
CA ASP A 467 44.25 -16.12 -7.80
C ASP A 467 42.82 -15.92 -7.29
N ILE A 468 42.39 -14.67 -7.19
CA ILE A 468 41.00 -14.32 -6.93
C ILE A 468 40.32 -14.00 -8.25
N HIS A 469 39.29 -14.75 -8.59
CA HIS A 469 38.48 -14.52 -9.79
C HIS A 469 37.15 -13.88 -9.42
N PHE A 470 36.71 -12.91 -10.22
CA PHE A 470 35.47 -12.15 -9.96
C PHE A 470 34.26 -12.65 -10.77
N THR A 471 34.40 -13.75 -11.50
CA THR A 471 33.35 -14.38 -12.32
C THR A 471 33.52 -15.91 -12.36
N ASN A 472 32.46 -16.64 -12.74
CA ASN A 472 32.53 -18.10 -12.99
C ASN A 472 33.20 -18.50 -14.32
N HIS A 473 33.77 -17.57 -15.09
CA HIS A 473 34.32 -17.84 -16.43
C HIS A 473 33.36 -18.55 -17.39
N LYS A 474 32.04 -18.30 -17.27
CA LYS A 474 30.98 -18.99 -18.03
C LYS A 474 30.87 -20.50 -17.72
N GLN A 475 31.37 -20.94 -16.57
CA GLN A 475 31.30 -22.32 -16.08
C GLN A 475 30.65 -22.36 -14.68
N PRO A 476 29.35 -22.01 -14.56
CA PRO A 476 28.66 -21.94 -13.26
C PRO A 476 28.70 -23.27 -12.49
N ASP A 477 28.60 -24.41 -13.17
CA ASP A 477 28.60 -25.74 -12.54
C ASP A 477 29.93 -26.09 -11.87
N LYS A 478 31.04 -25.49 -12.35
CA LYS A 478 32.39 -25.70 -11.80
C LYS A 478 32.80 -24.63 -10.80
N HIS A 479 32.09 -23.50 -10.78
CA HIS A 479 32.33 -22.38 -9.89
C HIS A 479 31.01 -21.90 -9.26
N PRO A 480 30.36 -22.71 -8.41
CA PRO A 480 29.06 -22.40 -7.81
C PRO A 480 29.16 -21.41 -6.62
N TYR A 481 30.25 -20.66 -6.51
CA TYR A 481 30.57 -19.82 -5.37
C TYR A 481 30.03 -18.39 -5.55
N GLY A 482 29.74 -17.70 -4.45
CA GLY A 482 29.39 -16.29 -4.50
C GLY A 482 28.17 -15.95 -5.37
N LYS A 483 27.98 -14.66 -5.66
CA LYS A 483 26.82 -14.18 -6.46
C LYS A 483 27.05 -14.29 -7.97
N LYS A 484 28.30 -14.18 -8.43
CA LYS A 484 28.69 -14.22 -9.86
C LYS A 484 29.65 -15.35 -10.19
N GLY A 485 29.89 -16.26 -9.25
CA GLY A 485 30.93 -17.28 -9.40
C GLY A 485 32.29 -16.82 -8.92
N GLU A 486 32.38 -15.74 -8.12
CA GLU A 486 33.65 -15.30 -7.57
C GLU A 486 34.25 -16.38 -6.65
N HIS A 487 35.52 -16.71 -6.89
CA HIS A 487 36.19 -17.81 -6.20
C HIS A 487 37.70 -17.55 -6.11
N VAL A 488 38.37 -18.32 -5.26
CA VAL A 488 39.82 -18.30 -5.10
C VAL A 488 40.40 -19.62 -5.58
N HIS A 489 41.51 -19.54 -6.31
CA HIS A 489 42.42 -20.65 -6.49
C HIS A 489 43.64 -20.45 -5.60
N ASP A 490 43.83 -21.32 -4.60
CA ASP A 490 45.05 -21.33 -3.78
C ASP A 490 46.08 -22.27 -4.43
N PHE A 491 47.34 -21.83 -4.49
CA PHE A 491 48.44 -22.56 -5.11
C PHE A 491 49.53 -22.86 -4.09
N VAL A 492 50.14 -24.05 -4.21
CA VAL A 492 51.28 -24.46 -3.39
C VAL A 492 52.42 -24.88 -4.30
N PHE A 493 53.60 -24.31 -4.06
CA PHE A 493 54.85 -24.61 -4.76
C PHE A 493 55.94 -24.97 -3.73
N ASP A 494 56.82 -25.91 -4.08
CA ASP A 494 58.00 -26.23 -3.25
C ASP A 494 59.10 -25.16 -3.37
N ASP A 495 60.22 -25.35 -2.68
CA ASP A 495 61.32 -24.37 -2.59
C ASP A 495 62.07 -24.18 -3.93
N ASP A 496 62.02 -25.17 -4.82
CA ASP A 496 62.53 -25.08 -6.19
C ASP A 496 61.47 -24.50 -7.16
N GLY A 497 60.31 -24.12 -6.62
CA GLY A 497 59.17 -23.61 -7.34
C GLY A 497 58.37 -24.68 -8.08
N LYS A 498 58.58 -25.98 -7.87
CA LYS A 498 57.76 -27.02 -8.52
C LYS A 498 56.32 -26.98 -7.97
N PHE A 499 55.34 -27.14 -8.87
CA PHE A 499 53.93 -27.17 -8.49
C PHE A 499 53.58 -28.40 -7.65
N ILE A 500 52.93 -28.18 -6.51
CA ILE A 500 52.44 -29.24 -5.62
C ILE A 500 50.94 -29.43 -5.80
N SER A 501 50.14 -28.37 -5.60
CA SER A 501 48.68 -28.47 -5.61
C SER A 501 47.98 -27.15 -5.92
N ARG A 502 46.74 -27.25 -6.39
CA ARG A 502 45.79 -26.13 -6.54
C ARG A 502 44.43 -26.53 -5.99
N THR A 503 43.86 -25.69 -5.14
CA THR A 503 42.51 -25.90 -4.58
C THR A 503 41.61 -24.73 -4.96
N THR A 504 40.34 -25.00 -5.23
CA THR A 504 39.33 -23.98 -5.49
C THR A 504 38.38 -23.86 -4.30
N ARG A 505 38.12 -22.63 -3.85
CA ARG A 505 37.19 -22.36 -2.75
C ARG A 505 36.47 -21.03 -2.91
N GLU A 506 35.48 -20.80 -2.05
CA GLU A 506 34.84 -19.50 -1.90
C GLU A 506 35.80 -18.46 -1.28
N LEU A 507 35.60 -17.18 -1.63
CA LEU A 507 36.29 -16.06 -0.98
C LEU A 507 35.90 -15.98 0.50
N THR A 508 36.89 -15.77 1.35
CA THR A 508 36.67 -15.38 2.75
C THR A 508 36.10 -13.96 2.86
N ASN A 509 35.53 -13.61 4.02
CA ASN A 509 35.04 -12.25 4.27
C ASN A 509 36.15 -11.20 4.11
N ASN A 510 37.37 -11.48 4.58
CA ASN A 510 38.51 -10.58 4.42
C ASN A 510 38.87 -10.37 2.95
N GLU A 511 38.94 -11.45 2.15
CA GLU A 511 39.23 -11.33 0.71
C GLU A 511 38.12 -10.58 -0.05
N ARG A 512 36.86 -10.69 0.40
CA ARG A 512 35.76 -9.90 -0.15
C ARG A 512 35.91 -8.42 0.19
N GLU A 513 36.28 -8.09 1.42
CA GLU A 513 36.55 -6.71 1.84
C GLU A 513 37.77 -6.10 1.13
N GLU A 514 38.86 -6.88 0.97
CA GLU A 514 40.07 -6.46 0.27
C GLU A 514 39.82 -6.15 -1.21
N ASN A 515 38.83 -6.82 -1.82
CA ASN A 515 38.49 -6.68 -3.24
C ASN A 515 37.16 -5.95 -3.45
N LEU A 516 36.71 -5.19 -2.44
CA LEU A 516 35.41 -4.53 -2.48
C LEU A 516 35.33 -3.47 -3.57
N ASP A 517 36.46 -2.89 -4.01
CA ASP A 517 36.56 -1.95 -5.12
C ASP A 517 36.10 -2.51 -6.47
N ILE A 518 36.13 -3.84 -6.62
CA ILE A 518 35.58 -4.57 -7.77
C ILE A 518 34.23 -5.18 -7.43
N LEU A 519 34.12 -5.79 -6.25
CA LEU A 519 32.95 -6.58 -5.86
C LEU A 519 31.73 -5.74 -5.45
N TRP A 520 31.89 -4.46 -5.08
CA TRP A 520 30.78 -3.62 -4.58
C TRP A 520 29.64 -3.41 -5.59
N ARG A 521 29.90 -3.60 -6.89
CA ARG A 521 28.88 -3.46 -7.94
C ARG A 521 27.97 -4.69 -8.06
N TYR A 522 28.34 -5.78 -7.40
CA TYR A 522 27.63 -7.06 -7.38
C TYR A 522 26.95 -7.24 -6.01
#